data_AF-A0A2A9E559-F1
#
_entry.id   AF-A0A2A9E559-F1
#
_cell.length_a   1.000
_cell.length_b   1.000
_cell.length_c   1.000
_cell.angle_alpha   90.00
_cell.angle_beta   90.00
_cell.angle_gamma   90.00
#
_symmetry.space_group_name_H-M   'P 1'
#
loop_
_entity.id
_entity.type
_entity.pdbx_description
1 polymer ?
#
loop_
_entity_poly.entity_id
_entity_poly.type
_entity_poly.pdbx_seq_one_letter_code
_entity_poly.pdbx_strand_id
1 'polypeptide(L)'
;MYRGEADERARLLNFAAQLITVPLDDSGTLAERMSKTFPWMLALSPADRESCARDLVEAARASSSTDQRHLAIEELTSWKETATAVAAGLGRSDLEWLDDAERVERP
;
A
#
# COMPACT_ATOMS: atom_id res chain seq x y z
N MET A 1 -13.18 10.42 21.86
CA MET A 1 -12.55 9.09 21.81
C MET A 1 -13.36 8.08 21.00
N TYR A 2 -14.67 7.89 21.27
CA TYR A 2 -15.53 6.90 20.60
C TYR A 2 -15.63 6.95 19.06
N ARG A 3 -15.43 8.11 18.43
CA ARG A 3 -15.62 8.28 16.98
C ARG A 3 -14.43 7.77 16.15
N GLY A 4 -13.19 7.93 16.65
CA GLY A 4 -11.98 7.49 15.95
C GLY A 4 -11.91 5.97 15.79
N GLU A 5 -12.16 5.24 16.88
CA GLU A 5 -12.17 3.77 16.88
C GLU A 5 -13.29 3.20 15.99
N ALA A 6 -14.47 3.83 16.00
CA ALA A 6 -15.58 3.42 15.15
C ALA A 6 -15.27 3.63 13.65
N ASP A 7 -14.65 4.77 13.31
CA ASP A 7 -14.24 5.08 11.93
C ASP A 7 -13.14 4.14 11.44
N GLU A 8 -12.15 3.82 12.29
CA GLU A 8 -11.08 2.87 11.97
C GLU A 8 -11.63 1.45 11.75
N ARG A 9 -12.54 1.00 12.62
CA ARG A 9 -13.23 -0.29 12.46
C ARG A 9 -14.04 -0.34 11.16
N ALA A 10 -14.75 0.73 10.81
CA ALA A 10 -15.50 0.81 9.56
C ALA A 10 -14.58 0.73 8.34
N ARG A 11 -13.41 1.40 8.38
CA ARG A 11 -12.39 1.32 7.33
C ARG A 11 -11.85 -0.10 7.18
N LEU A 12 -11.53 -0.78 8.28
CA LEU A 12 -11.04 -2.16 8.25
C LEU A 12 -12.07 -3.12 7.66
N LEU A 13 -13.33 -3.00 8.08
CA LEU A 13 -14.40 -3.86 7.56
C LEU A 13 -14.61 -3.64 6.05
N ASN A 14 -14.55 -2.40 5.58
CA ASN A 14 -14.62 -2.10 4.16
C ASN A 14 -13.42 -2.68 3.39
N PHE A 15 -12.21 -2.55 3.94
CA PHE A 15 -11.01 -3.15 3.37
C PHE A 15 -11.11 -4.67 3.28
N ALA A 16 -11.53 -5.33 4.36
CA ALA A 16 -11.73 -6.78 4.39
C ALA A 16 -12.80 -7.25 3.39
N ALA A 17 -13.91 -6.52 3.27
CA ALA A 17 -14.97 -6.85 2.32
C ALA A 17 -14.47 -6.83 0.86
N GLN A 18 -13.61 -5.87 0.52
CA GLN A 18 -12.96 -5.80 -0.79
C GLN A 18 -11.94 -6.92 -0.99
N LEU A 19 -11.14 -7.26 0.02
CA LEU A 19 -10.18 -8.37 -0.07
C LEU A 19 -10.83 -9.74 -0.28
N ILE A 20 -11.99 -9.98 0.34
CA ILE A 20 -12.70 -11.27 0.24
C ILE A 20 -13.18 -11.56 -1.19
N THR A 21 -13.38 -10.52 -2.03
CA THR A 21 -13.81 -10.72 -3.42
C THR A 21 -12.65 -11.03 -4.37
N VAL A 22 -11.41 -10.69 -4.01
CA VAL A 22 -10.21 -10.91 -4.82
C VAL A 22 -10.04 -12.38 -5.28
N PRO A 23 -10.17 -13.40 -4.42
CA PRO A 23 -10.06 -14.80 -4.85
C PRO A 23 -11.24 -15.31 -5.69
N LEU A 24 -12.34 -14.55 -5.82
CA LEU A 24 -13.48 -14.94 -6.65
C LEU A 24 -13.21 -14.73 -8.15
N ASP A 25 -12.22 -13.90 -8.48
CA ASP A 25 -11.69 -13.78 -9.83
C ASP A 25 -10.63 -14.87 -10.04
N ASP A 26 -10.78 -15.68 -11.08
CA ASP A 26 -9.88 -16.79 -11.42
C ASP A 26 -8.86 -16.41 -12.51
N SER A 27 -8.90 -15.17 -13.00
CA SER A 27 -8.03 -14.68 -14.05
C SER A 27 -6.77 -13.99 -13.50
N GLY A 28 -5.63 -14.25 -14.15
CA GLY A 28 -4.37 -13.53 -13.90
C GLY A 28 -3.65 -13.86 -12.59
N THR A 29 -2.69 -13.01 -12.24
CA THR A 29 -1.93 -13.02 -11.00
C THR A 29 -2.70 -12.38 -9.84
N LEU A 30 -2.22 -12.56 -8.61
CA LEU A 30 -2.81 -11.87 -7.45
C LEU A 30 -2.76 -10.34 -7.62
N ALA A 31 -1.65 -9.80 -8.13
CA ALA A 31 -1.49 -8.36 -8.36
C ALA A 31 -2.49 -7.81 -9.39
N GLU A 32 -2.78 -8.58 -10.45
CA GLU A 32 -3.78 -8.20 -11.46
C GLU A 32 -5.19 -8.19 -10.85
N ARG A 33 -5.56 -9.21 -10.07
CA ARG A 33 -6.86 -9.26 -9.39
C ARG A 33 -7.02 -8.15 -8.35
N MET A 34 -5.98 -7.95 -7.53
CA MET A 34 -5.93 -6.87 -6.56
C MET A 34 -6.07 -5.50 -7.25
N SER A 35 -5.45 -5.30 -8.41
CA SER A 35 -5.55 -4.04 -9.16
C SER A 35 -6.95 -3.78 -9.73
N LYS A 36 -7.77 -4.83 -9.98
CA LYS A 36 -9.18 -4.66 -10.36
C LYS A 36 -10.02 -4.18 -9.17
N THR A 37 -9.78 -4.75 -7.98
CA THR A 37 -10.46 -4.35 -6.73
C THR A 37 -9.98 -2.99 -6.22
N PHE A 38 -8.70 -2.70 -6.40
CA PHE A 38 -8.01 -1.50 -5.92
C PHE A 38 -7.34 -0.75 -7.09
N PRO A 39 -8.11 0.01 -7.91
CA PRO A 39 -7.60 0.63 -9.13
C PRO A 39 -6.39 1.58 -8.93
N TRP A 40 -6.22 2.14 -7.73
CA TRP A 40 -5.07 2.97 -7.39
C TRP A 40 -3.73 2.23 -7.50
N MET A 41 -3.71 0.90 -7.38
CA MET A 41 -2.51 0.08 -7.58
C MET A 41 -1.94 0.20 -9.00
N LEU A 42 -2.76 0.61 -9.99
CA LEU A 42 -2.30 0.83 -11.36
C LEU A 42 -1.32 2.00 -11.50
N ALA A 43 -1.20 2.87 -10.49
CA ALA A 43 -0.15 3.88 -10.47
C ALA A 43 1.24 3.28 -10.17
N LEU A 44 1.30 2.16 -9.46
CA LEU A 44 2.55 1.49 -9.08
C LEU A 44 3.21 0.79 -10.28
N SER A 45 4.51 0.54 -10.18
CA SER A 45 5.23 -0.32 -11.12
C SER A 45 4.75 -1.78 -11.02
N PRO A 46 4.94 -2.64 -12.04
CA PRO A 46 4.53 -4.04 -11.96
C PRO A 46 5.09 -4.79 -10.74
N ALA A 47 6.38 -4.57 -10.43
CA ALA A 47 7.03 -5.19 -9.27
C ALA A 47 6.44 -4.68 -7.94
N ASP A 48 6.18 -3.37 -7.84
CA ASP A 48 5.56 -2.79 -6.64
C ASP A 48 4.12 -3.27 -6.46
N ARG A 49 3.37 -3.52 -7.54
CA ARG A 49 2.03 -4.11 -7.45
C ARG A 49 2.06 -5.51 -6.87
N GLU A 50 3.07 -6.32 -7.19
CA GLU A 50 3.25 -7.66 -6.62
C GLU A 50 3.55 -7.59 -5.12
N SER A 51 4.49 -6.73 -4.72
CA SER A 51 4.83 -6.49 -3.31
C SER A 51 3.61 -5.99 -2.54
N CYS A 52 2.98 -4.92 -3.02
CA CYS A 52 1.78 -4.34 -2.44
C CYS A 52 0.66 -5.37 -2.27
N ALA A 53 0.38 -6.18 -3.30
CA ALA A 53 -0.66 -7.19 -3.23
C ALA A 53 -0.41 -8.22 -2.11
N ARG A 54 0.84 -8.66 -1.96
CA ARG A 54 1.24 -9.59 -0.90
C ARG A 54 1.17 -8.94 0.47
N ASP A 55 1.75 -7.77 0.63
CA ASP A 55 1.85 -7.06 1.92
C ASP A 55 0.45 -6.73 2.47
N LEU A 56 -0.49 -6.33 1.61
CA LEU A 56 -1.88 -6.09 2.00
C LEU A 56 -2.58 -7.36 2.52
N VAL A 57 -2.34 -8.52 1.90
CA VAL A 57 -2.89 -9.80 2.35
C VAL A 57 -2.26 -10.24 3.66
N GLU A 58 -0.93 -10.11 3.78
CA GLU A 58 -0.19 -10.45 4.99
C GLU A 58 -0.61 -9.58 6.18
N ALA A 59 -0.73 -8.26 5.97
CA ALA A 59 -1.19 -7.31 6.98
C ALA A 59 -2.65 -7.58 7.40
N ALA A 60 -3.55 -7.84 6.44
CA ALA A 60 -4.94 -8.20 6.74
C ALA A 60 -5.04 -9.49 7.57
N ARG A 61 -4.25 -10.51 7.21
CA ARG A 61 -4.17 -11.78 7.95
C ARG A 61 -3.61 -11.57 9.36
N ALA A 62 -2.53 -10.80 9.49
CA ALA A 62 -1.91 -10.49 10.77
C ALA A 62 -2.87 -9.73 11.69
N SER A 63 -3.45 -8.63 11.21
CA SER A 63 -4.45 -7.84 11.94
C SER A 63 -5.65 -8.67 12.42
N SER A 64 -6.10 -9.62 11.61
CA SER A 64 -7.21 -10.51 11.97
C SER A 64 -6.80 -11.54 13.03
N SER A 65 -5.54 -11.97 13.03
CA SER A 65 -5.03 -13.02 13.93
C SER A 65 -4.57 -12.46 15.29
N THR A 66 -4.17 -11.18 15.35
CA THR A 66 -3.57 -10.56 16.55
C THR A 66 -4.43 -9.46 17.19
N ASP A 67 -5.64 -9.21 16.66
CA ASP A 67 -6.51 -8.06 17.00
C ASP A 67 -5.82 -6.67 16.86
N GLN A 68 -4.66 -6.61 16.18
CA GLN A 68 -3.95 -5.37 15.85
C GLN A 68 -4.49 -4.80 14.55
N ARG A 69 -5.72 -4.28 14.62
CA ARG A 69 -6.50 -3.78 13.48
C ARG A 69 -5.84 -2.65 12.69
N HIS A 70 -5.04 -1.82 13.36
CA HIS A 70 -4.35 -0.67 12.75
C HIS A 70 -3.34 -1.10 11.67
N LEU A 71 -2.64 -2.22 11.85
CA LEU A 71 -1.57 -2.64 10.92
C LEU A 71 -2.05 -2.76 9.46
N ALA A 72 -3.20 -3.39 9.23
CA ALA A 72 -3.79 -3.50 7.90
C ALA A 72 -4.17 -2.14 7.28
N ILE A 73 -4.60 -1.19 8.10
CA ILE A 73 -4.99 0.15 7.65
C ILE A 73 -3.77 1.03 7.41
N GLU A 74 -2.76 0.93 8.25
CA GLU A 74 -1.47 1.61 8.09
C GLU A 74 -0.78 1.14 6.80
N GLU A 75 -0.71 -0.17 6.57
CA GLU A 75 -0.15 -0.74 5.34
C GLU A 75 -0.91 -0.26 4.09
N LEU A 76 -2.25 -0.32 4.13
CA LEU A 76 -3.10 0.19 3.04
C LEU A 76 -2.89 1.69 2.77
N THR A 77 -2.70 2.47 3.84
CA THR A 77 -2.49 3.92 3.72
C THR A 77 -1.11 4.20 3.15
N SER A 78 -0.07 3.53 3.63
CA SER A 78 1.30 3.66 3.14
C SER A 78 1.39 3.38 1.64
N TRP A 79 0.82 2.26 1.16
CA TRP A 79 0.82 1.94 -0.27
C TRP A 79 0.03 2.93 -1.12
N LYS A 80 -1.10 3.45 -0.62
CA LYS A 80 -1.86 4.50 -1.32
C LYS A 80 -1.07 5.80 -1.42
N GLU A 81 -0.31 6.16 -0.39
CA GLU A 81 0.57 7.33 -0.41
C GLU A 81 1.69 7.13 -1.43
N THR A 82 2.33 5.96 -1.48
CA THR A 82 3.30 5.60 -2.52
C THR A 82 2.70 5.70 -3.92
N ALA A 83 1.51 5.11 -4.14
CA ALA A 83 0.82 5.19 -5.43
C ALA A 83 0.49 6.64 -5.82
N THR A 84 0.09 7.47 -4.84
CA THR A 84 -0.18 8.89 -5.05
C THR A 84 1.09 9.65 -5.42
N ALA A 85 2.20 9.38 -4.73
CA ALA A 85 3.51 9.97 -5.04
C ALA A 85 3.97 9.60 -6.46
N VAL A 86 3.89 8.31 -6.81
CA VAL A 86 4.25 7.81 -8.15
C VAL A 86 3.37 8.44 -9.23
N ALA A 87 2.06 8.54 -9.01
CA ALA A 87 1.13 9.19 -9.94
C ALA A 87 1.42 10.69 -10.10
N ALA A 88 1.91 11.35 -9.05
CA ALA A 88 2.39 12.73 -9.09
C ALA A 88 3.77 12.87 -9.76
N GLY A 89 4.39 11.77 -10.20
CA GLY A 89 5.72 11.76 -10.83
C GLY A 89 6.89 11.70 -9.84
N LEU A 90 6.62 11.57 -8.54
CA LEU A 90 7.66 11.42 -7.51
C LEU A 90 8.17 9.97 -7.52
N GLY A 91 9.48 9.77 -7.67
CA GLY A 91 10.11 8.44 -7.71
C GLY A 91 10.67 8.00 -9.08
N ARG A 92 10.62 8.88 -10.10
CA ARG A 92 11.29 8.67 -11.41
C ARG A 92 12.59 9.46 -11.56
N SER A 93 13.17 9.94 -10.48
CA SER A 93 14.47 10.58 -10.52
C SER A 93 15.52 9.49 -10.67
N ASP A 94 16.24 9.44 -11.80
CA ASP A 94 17.57 8.83 -11.80
C ASP A 94 18.38 9.60 -10.75
N LEU A 95 18.50 9.02 -9.56
CA LEU A 95 19.28 9.59 -8.48
C LEU A 95 20.74 9.44 -8.89
N GLU A 96 21.28 10.48 -9.50
CA GLU A 96 22.71 10.65 -9.67
C GLU A 96 23.29 10.84 -8.27
N TRP A 97 23.90 9.78 -7.75
CA TRP A 97 24.68 9.87 -6.52
C TRP A 97 25.88 10.77 -6.81
N LEU A 98 26.02 11.85 -6.04
CA LEU A 98 27.21 12.70 -6.09
C LEU A 98 28.42 11.88 -5.62
N ASP A 99 29.26 11.47 -6.56
CA ASP A 99 30.50 10.74 -6.27
C ASP A 99 31.56 11.65 -5.60
N ASP A 100 31.43 12.97 -5.76
CA ASP A 100 32.36 13.95 -5.22
C ASP A 100 31.88 14.52 -3.88
N ALA A 101 32.69 14.33 -2.84
CA ALA A 101 32.47 14.92 -1.52
C ALA A 101 32.76 16.43 -1.56
N GLU A 102 31.74 17.24 -1.79
CA GLU A 102 31.85 18.70 -1.71
C GLU A 102 31.96 19.16 -0.25
N ARG A 103 33.01 19.94 0.05
CA ARG A 103 33.25 20.46 1.41
C ARG A 103 32.29 21.63 1.68
N VAL A 104 31.22 21.37 2.43
CA VAL A 104 30.32 22.42 2.92
C VAL A 104 30.92 23.19 4.11
N GLU A 105 30.75 24.51 4.13
CA GLU A 105 31.14 25.33 5.28
C GLU A 105 30.25 25.06 6.51
N ARG A 106 30.83 25.25 7.70
CA ARG A 106 30.13 24.99 8.96
C ARG A 106 29.14 26.14 9.26
N PRO A 107 27.95 25.84 9.83
CA PRO A 107 26.97 26.86 10.20
C PRO A 107 27.50 27.90 11.19
#